data_AF-A0A7C4A4K7-F1
#
_entry.id   AF-A0A7C4A4K7-F1
#
_cell.length_a   1.000
_cell.length_b   1.000
_cell.length_c   1.000
_cell.angle_alpha   90.00
_cell.angle_beta   90.00
_cell.angle_gamma   90.00
#
_symmetry.space_group_name_H-M   'P 1'
#
loop_
_entity.id
_entity.type
_entity.pdbx_description
1 polymer ?
#
loop_
_entity_poly.entity_id
_entity_poly.type
_entity_poly.pdbx_seq_one_letter_code
_entity_poly.pdbx_strand_id
1 'polypeptide(L)'
;MDRCPRCIGYFIGILAILFVMSGAAAAQQPESGMDNAACLACHSNPSITYQFPSGEVWSLTLDPESFDALVHGQKGMRCTACHTDITSYPHPSPTVASRRYYQLEHYKSCEACHPQVYREALDSVHARQIASGNWAAAICTDCHDPHRAPSRPKRIEIPVTCSKCHFDICNEYLESIHGKALVEAGNPDVPTCTDCHGVHTQEDPRTTQLRSRPT
;
A
#
# COMPACT_ATOMS: atom_id res chain seq x y z
N MET A 1 -27.08 83.96 26.70
CA MET A 1 -26.92 83.11 27.89
C MET A 1 -27.87 81.93 27.76
N ASP A 2 -27.30 80.73 27.91
CA ASP A 2 -27.94 79.49 28.37
C ASP A 2 -28.80 78.63 27.41
N ARG A 3 -28.07 77.75 26.71
CA ARG A 3 -28.18 76.27 26.63
C ARG A 3 -29.56 75.58 26.46
N CYS A 4 -29.62 74.82 25.35
CA CYS A 4 -30.23 73.49 25.11
C CYS A 4 -30.46 72.63 26.38
N PRO A 5 -31.46 71.70 26.45
CA PRO A 5 -31.59 70.60 25.48
C PRO A 5 -33.01 70.10 25.10
N ARG A 6 -33.14 69.59 23.87
CA ARG A 6 -34.18 68.65 23.44
C ARG A 6 -33.63 67.22 23.62
N CYS A 7 -34.28 66.41 24.43
CA CYS A 7 -34.08 64.95 24.48
C CYS A 7 -35.32 64.28 23.90
N ILE A 8 -35.24 63.81 22.66
CA ILE A 8 -36.21 62.90 22.04
C ILE A 8 -35.54 61.53 22.01
N GLY A 9 -36.05 60.61 22.82
CA GLY A 9 -35.59 59.23 22.87
C GLY A 9 -35.94 58.48 21.59
N TYR A 10 -34.94 57.91 20.93
CA TYR A 10 -35.11 56.89 19.90
C TYR A 10 -34.81 55.53 20.52
N PHE A 11 -35.84 54.71 20.67
CA PHE A 11 -35.72 53.28 20.97
C PHE A 11 -35.23 52.58 19.70
N ILE A 12 -33.92 52.29 19.63
CA ILE A 12 -33.34 51.42 18.61
C ILE A 12 -33.61 49.98 19.03
N GLY A 13 -34.54 49.32 18.34
CA GLY A 13 -34.77 47.87 18.46
C GLY A 13 -33.58 47.11 17.89
N ILE A 14 -32.81 46.45 18.75
CA ILE A 14 -31.75 45.53 18.36
C ILE A 14 -32.41 44.23 17.91
N LEU A 15 -32.53 44.05 16.59
CA LEU A 15 -32.93 42.78 15.99
C LEU A 15 -31.73 41.82 16.10
N ALA A 16 -31.75 40.93 17.10
CA ALA A 16 -30.73 39.89 17.23
C ALA A 16 -30.87 38.88 16.08
N ILE A 17 -30.00 39.01 15.07
CA ILE A 17 -29.87 38.04 13.98
C ILE A 17 -29.22 36.79 14.59
N LEU A 18 -30.04 35.78 14.87
CA LEU A 18 -29.60 34.42 15.21
C LEU A 18 -28.92 33.81 13.99
N PHE A 19 -27.60 33.91 13.96
CA PHE A 19 -26.75 33.26 12.97
C PHE A 19 -26.74 31.75 13.27
N VAL A 20 -27.61 30.99 12.59
CA VAL A 20 -27.62 29.53 12.67
C VAL A 20 -26.37 29.02 11.93
N MET A 21 -25.32 28.74 12.68
CA MET A 21 -24.15 28.01 12.21
C MET A 21 -24.61 26.60 11.82
N SER A 22 -24.96 26.42 10.55
CA SER A 22 -25.14 25.10 9.95
C SER A 22 -23.75 24.47 9.82
N GLY A 23 -23.30 23.81 10.88
CA GLY A 23 -22.13 22.95 10.82
C GLY A 23 -22.40 21.83 9.83
N ALA A 24 -21.71 21.84 8.70
CA ALA A 24 -21.61 20.65 7.86
C ALA A 24 -20.92 19.57 8.70
N ALA A 25 -21.70 18.65 9.26
CA ALA A 25 -21.18 17.42 9.82
C ALA A 25 -20.46 16.69 8.69
N ALA A 26 -19.14 16.54 8.81
CA ALA A 26 -18.40 15.63 7.94
C ALA A 26 -19.06 14.25 8.09
N ALA A 27 -19.53 13.70 6.97
CA ALA A 27 -20.09 12.36 6.94
C ALA A 27 -18.98 11.36 7.28
N GLN A 28 -18.91 10.95 8.55
CA GLN A 28 -18.11 9.82 8.98
C GLN A 28 -18.62 8.60 8.18
N GLN A 29 -17.72 7.97 7.42
CA GLN A 29 -18.04 6.71 6.74
C GLN A 29 -18.57 5.72 7.81
N PRO A 30 -19.58 4.89 7.49
CA PRO A 30 -20.07 3.92 8.45
C PRO A 30 -18.91 3.02 8.86
N GLU A 31 -18.65 2.93 10.18
CA GLU A 31 -17.58 2.11 10.75
C GLU A 31 -17.92 0.61 10.70
N SER A 32 -18.39 0.11 9.56
CA SER A 32 -18.65 -1.31 9.39
C SER A 32 -17.33 -2.07 9.24
N GLY A 33 -17.02 -2.89 10.24
CA GLY A 33 -15.81 -3.73 10.28
C GLY A 33 -15.33 -3.93 11.71
N MET A 34 -14.47 -4.92 11.94
CA MET A 34 -13.76 -5.08 13.21
C MET A 34 -12.66 -4.02 13.31
N ASP A 35 -12.44 -3.47 14.51
CA ASP A 35 -11.35 -2.53 14.78
C ASP A 35 -9.98 -3.22 14.70
N ASN A 36 -8.94 -2.47 14.32
CA ASN A 36 -7.57 -2.98 14.21
C ASN A 36 -7.06 -3.49 15.56
N ALA A 37 -7.46 -2.85 16.67
CA ALA A 37 -7.08 -3.30 18.01
C ALA A 37 -7.53 -4.74 18.29
N ALA A 38 -8.70 -5.15 17.79
CA ALA A 38 -9.20 -6.52 17.95
C ALA A 38 -8.39 -7.53 17.14
N CYS A 39 -7.89 -7.15 15.95
CA CYS A 39 -7.00 -7.99 15.16
C CYS A 39 -5.62 -8.11 15.85
N LEU A 40 -5.07 -6.98 16.30
CA LEU A 40 -3.77 -6.88 16.94
C LEU A 40 -3.71 -7.54 18.32
N ALA A 41 -4.84 -7.77 18.99
CA ALA A 41 -4.91 -8.54 20.23
C ALA A 41 -4.29 -9.94 20.11
N CYS A 42 -4.34 -10.54 18.91
CA CYS A 42 -3.65 -11.79 18.61
C CYS A 42 -2.51 -11.61 17.62
N HIS A 43 -2.67 -10.78 16.58
CA HIS A 43 -1.66 -10.63 15.52
C HIS A 43 -0.42 -9.84 15.94
N SER A 44 -0.38 -9.18 17.10
CA SER A 44 0.88 -8.61 17.64
C SER A 44 1.75 -9.63 18.38
N ASN A 45 1.24 -10.84 18.64
CA ASN A 45 1.97 -11.86 19.39
C ASN A 45 3.08 -12.49 18.51
N PRO A 46 4.37 -12.49 18.92
CA PRO A 46 5.47 -13.07 18.13
C PRO A 46 5.40 -14.59 17.98
N SER A 47 4.56 -15.27 18.76
CA SER A 47 4.39 -16.73 18.71
C SER A 47 3.27 -17.17 17.76
N ILE A 48 2.49 -16.22 17.21
CA ILE A 48 1.38 -16.57 16.31
C ILE A 48 1.92 -17.02 14.95
N THR A 49 1.66 -18.28 14.65
CA THR A 49 2.07 -18.92 13.40
C THR A 49 0.89 -19.71 12.84
N TYR A 50 0.95 -19.96 11.54
CA TYR A 50 0.01 -20.82 10.85
C TYR A 50 0.78 -21.81 9.97
N GLN A 51 0.39 -23.08 10.02
CA GLN A 51 0.94 -24.12 9.15
C GLN A 51 -0.06 -24.44 8.05
N PHE A 52 0.35 -24.20 6.81
CA PHE A 52 -0.46 -24.53 5.64
C PHE A 52 -0.48 -26.05 5.38
N PRO A 53 -1.47 -26.58 4.62
CA PRO A 53 -1.48 -27.96 4.16
C PRO A 53 -0.22 -28.39 3.41
N SER A 54 0.50 -27.47 2.76
CA SER A 54 1.81 -27.72 2.15
C SER A 54 2.92 -28.05 3.15
N GLY A 55 2.69 -27.83 4.45
CA GLY A 55 3.69 -27.92 5.51
C GLY A 55 4.43 -26.60 5.77
N GLU A 56 4.25 -25.58 4.93
CA GLU A 56 4.84 -24.23 5.13
C GLU A 56 4.32 -23.61 6.43
N VAL A 57 5.24 -23.15 7.29
CA VAL A 57 4.92 -22.40 8.50
C VAL A 57 5.13 -20.92 8.23
N TRP A 58 4.11 -20.11 8.49
CA TRP A 58 4.15 -18.66 8.30
C TRP A 58 3.88 -17.93 9.61
N SER A 59 4.74 -16.95 9.95
CA SER A 59 4.47 -16.01 11.03
C SER A 59 3.37 -15.05 10.63
N LEU A 60 2.32 -14.98 11.46
CA LEU A 60 1.20 -14.04 11.27
C LEU A 60 1.37 -12.78 12.13
N THR A 61 2.57 -12.57 12.71
CA THR A 61 2.87 -11.47 13.61
C THR A 61 3.02 -10.16 12.84
N LEU A 62 2.29 -9.13 13.25
CA LEU A 62 2.37 -7.76 12.78
C LEU A 62 2.79 -6.87 13.93
N ASP A 63 3.88 -6.14 13.74
CA ASP A 63 4.27 -5.08 14.67
C ASP A 63 3.41 -3.83 14.39
N PRO A 64 2.61 -3.35 15.36
CA PRO A 64 1.70 -2.23 15.13
C PRO A 64 2.44 -0.94 14.75
N GLU A 65 3.56 -0.64 15.40
CA GLU A 65 4.34 0.58 15.15
C GLU A 65 4.92 0.60 13.73
N SER A 66 5.46 -0.53 13.29
CA SER A 66 5.98 -0.70 11.93
C SER A 66 4.87 -0.57 10.88
N PHE A 67 3.68 -1.12 11.14
CA PHE A 67 2.53 -0.97 10.23
C PHE A 67 2.04 0.48 10.16
N ASP A 68 1.92 1.14 11.31
CA ASP A 68 1.49 2.54 11.42
C ASP A 68 2.48 3.52 10.76
N ALA A 69 3.75 3.11 10.61
CA ALA A 69 4.73 3.86 9.83
C ALA A 69 4.52 3.77 8.30
N LEU A 70 3.75 2.79 7.80
CA LEU A 70 3.46 2.61 6.38
C LEU A 70 2.23 3.40 5.94
N VAL A 71 2.11 3.65 4.63
CA VAL A 71 1.04 4.48 4.06
C VAL A 71 -0.37 3.99 4.40
N HIS A 72 -0.59 2.69 4.56
CA HIS A 72 -1.90 2.16 4.96
C HIS A 72 -2.18 2.39 6.45
N GLY A 73 -1.20 2.15 7.32
CA GLY A 73 -1.33 2.44 8.76
C GLY A 73 -1.48 3.94 9.04
N GLN A 74 -0.67 4.79 8.40
CA GLN A 74 -0.78 6.26 8.50
C GLN A 74 -2.16 6.80 8.07
N LYS A 75 -2.85 6.10 7.17
CA LYS A 75 -4.21 6.46 6.70
C LYS A 75 -5.31 5.84 7.54
N GLY A 76 -4.98 5.13 8.61
CA GLY A 76 -5.94 4.45 9.48
C GLY A 76 -6.70 3.34 8.77
N MET A 77 -6.07 2.70 7.77
CA MET A 77 -6.73 1.62 7.03
C MET A 77 -7.01 0.44 7.97
N ARG A 78 -8.26 -0.04 7.95
CA ARG A 78 -8.66 -1.18 8.76
C ARG A 78 -8.11 -2.48 8.17
N CYS A 79 -7.74 -3.45 9.00
CA CYS A 79 -7.31 -4.78 8.54
C CYS A 79 -8.38 -5.42 7.63
N THR A 80 -9.65 -5.25 8.01
CA THR A 80 -10.84 -5.76 7.30
C THR A 80 -11.13 -5.05 5.97
N ALA A 81 -10.44 -3.94 5.66
CA ALA A 81 -10.52 -3.30 4.34
C ALA A 81 -9.82 -4.14 3.25
N CYS A 82 -8.80 -4.92 3.63
CA CYS A 82 -8.07 -5.83 2.73
C CYS A 82 -8.41 -7.29 3.01
N HIS A 83 -8.52 -7.68 4.29
CA HIS A 83 -9.01 -9.00 4.71
C HIS A 83 -10.54 -9.02 4.76
N THR A 84 -11.16 -8.82 3.59
CA THR A 84 -12.60 -8.60 3.45
C THR A 84 -13.48 -9.80 3.84
N ASP A 85 -12.88 -10.97 3.94
CA ASP A 85 -13.50 -12.23 4.39
C ASP A 85 -13.57 -12.36 5.92
N ILE A 86 -12.90 -11.47 6.66
CA ILE A 86 -12.88 -11.45 8.13
C ILE A 86 -13.88 -10.41 8.66
N THR A 87 -14.98 -10.88 9.24
CA THR A 87 -16.06 -9.99 9.75
C THR A 87 -16.35 -10.14 11.25
N SER A 88 -15.89 -11.22 11.89
CA SER A 88 -16.15 -11.51 13.32
C SER A 88 -15.07 -12.40 13.93
N TYR A 89 -15.00 -12.45 15.27
CA TYR A 89 -14.20 -13.43 16.01
C TYR A 89 -15.10 -14.48 16.68
N PRO A 90 -14.73 -15.78 16.67
CA PRO A 90 -13.58 -16.37 15.97
C PRO A 90 -13.72 -16.22 14.45
N HIS A 91 -12.65 -15.82 13.77
CA HIS A 91 -12.65 -15.67 12.32
C HIS A 91 -12.20 -16.98 11.65
N PRO A 92 -12.61 -17.24 10.39
CA PRO A 92 -12.14 -18.39 9.63
C PRO A 92 -10.61 -18.45 9.56
N SER A 93 -10.06 -19.65 9.63
CA SER A 93 -8.66 -19.89 9.27
C SER A 93 -8.53 -20.07 7.76
N PRO A 94 -7.37 -19.72 7.16
CA PRO A 94 -7.11 -20.03 5.76
C PRO A 94 -7.32 -21.52 5.48
N THR A 95 -7.87 -21.87 4.32
CA THR A 95 -8.06 -23.27 3.88
C THR A 95 -7.26 -23.61 2.62
N VAL A 96 -6.53 -22.65 2.09
CA VAL A 96 -5.69 -22.78 0.90
C VAL A 96 -4.45 -23.62 1.17
N ALA A 97 -3.88 -24.20 0.11
CA ALA A 97 -2.78 -25.15 0.22
C ALA A 97 -1.45 -24.54 0.70
N SER A 98 -1.17 -23.26 0.44
CA SER A 98 0.09 -22.60 0.80
C SER A 98 -0.07 -21.09 0.96
N ARG A 99 0.95 -20.43 1.52
CA ARG A 99 1.00 -18.97 1.61
C ARG A 99 0.84 -18.31 0.25
N ARG A 100 1.42 -18.92 -0.78
CA ARG A 100 1.35 -18.36 -2.13
C ARG A 100 -0.07 -18.32 -2.67
N TYR A 101 -0.85 -19.39 -2.48
CA TYR A 101 -2.27 -19.39 -2.84
C TYR A 101 -3.06 -18.36 -2.03
N TYR A 102 -2.74 -18.21 -0.75
CA TYR A 102 -3.38 -17.18 0.09
C TYR A 102 -3.18 -15.78 -0.50
N GLN A 103 -1.95 -15.42 -0.88
CA GLN A 103 -1.66 -14.13 -1.49
C GLN A 103 -2.36 -13.95 -2.86
N LEU A 104 -2.40 -15.01 -3.68
CA LEU A 104 -3.08 -14.99 -4.98
C LEU A 104 -4.60 -14.84 -4.90
N GLU A 105 -5.23 -15.29 -3.81
CA GLU A 105 -6.65 -15.03 -3.57
C GLU A 105 -6.90 -13.58 -3.12
N HIS A 106 -5.99 -13.02 -2.31
CA HIS A 106 -6.22 -11.74 -1.64
C HIS A 106 -5.72 -10.52 -2.41
N TYR A 107 -4.75 -10.64 -3.33
CA TYR A 107 -4.20 -9.47 -4.05
C TYR A 107 -5.24 -8.71 -4.90
N LYS A 108 -6.37 -9.35 -5.23
CA LYS A 108 -7.48 -8.70 -5.94
C LYS A 108 -8.14 -7.58 -5.13
N SER A 109 -8.08 -7.64 -3.80
CA SER A 109 -8.57 -6.58 -2.91
C SER A 109 -7.93 -5.22 -3.19
N CYS A 110 -6.70 -5.21 -3.73
CA CYS A 110 -6.01 -3.98 -4.08
C CYS A 110 -6.75 -3.17 -5.15
N GLU A 111 -7.55 -3.80 -6.02
CA GLU A 111 -8.30 -3.14 -7.10
C GLU A 111 -9.32 -2.13 -6.56
N ALA A 112 -9.93 -2.40 -5.40
CA ALA A 112 -10.98 -1.56 -4.83
C ALA A 112 -10.50 -0.11 -4.57
N CYS A 113 -9.22 0.06 -4.22
CA CYS A 113 -8.62 1.35 -3.92
C CYS A 113 -7.55 1.79 -4.95
N HIS A 114 -6.89 0.84 -5.62
CA HIS A 114 -5.86 1.10 -6.62
C HIS A 114 -6.26 0.58 -8.02
N PRO A 115 -7.43 0.96 -8.56
CA PRO A 115 -7.97 0.33 -9.78
C PRO A 115 -7.13 0.60 -11.03
N GLN A 116 -6.48 1.77 -11.11
CA GLN A 116 -5.59 2.07 -12.23
C GLN A 116 -4.32 1.22 -12.18
N VAL A 117 -3.63 1.20 -11.03
CA VAL A 117 -2.43 0.39 -10.82
C VAL A 117 -2.72 -1.09 -11.03
N TYR A 118 -3.87 -1.56 -10.53
CA TYR A 118 -4.30 -2.94 -10.72
C TYR A 118 -4.42 -3.28 -12.21
N ARG A 119 -5.11 -2.44 -13.01
CA ARG A 119 -5.23 -2.63 -14.46
C ARG A 119 -3.89 -2.61 -15.18
N GLU A 120 -3.03 -1.65 -14.87
CA GLU A 120 -1.68 -1.58 -15.43
C GLU A 120 -0.89 -2.87 -15.15
N ALA A 121 -0.98 -3.38 -13.92
CA ALA A 121 -0.28 -4.60 -13.52
C ALA A 121 -0.76 -5.85 -14.28
N LEU A 122 -2.03 -5.90 -14.69
CA LEU A 122 -2.56 -7.00 -15.51
C LEU A 122 -1.92 -7.08 -16.90
N ASP A 123 -1.40 -5.95 -17.42
CA ASP A 123 -0.70 -5.89 -18.70
C ASP A 123 0.81 -6.20 -18.58
N SER A 124 1.31 -6.44 -17.36
CA SER A 124 2.71 -6.75 -17.13
C SER A 124 3.10 -8.18 -17.56
N VAL A 125 4.40 -8.40 -17.75
CA VAL A 125 4.95 -9.76 -17.99
C VAL A 125 4.68 -10.68 -16.80
N HIS A 126 4.66 -10.16 -15.57
CA HIS A 126 4.35 -10.97 -14.39
C HIS A 126 2.91 -11.49 -14.39
N ALA A 127 1.93 -10.64 -14.72
CA ALA A 127 0.54 -11.06 -14.85
C ALA A 127 0.34 -12.08 -15.98
N ARG A 128 1.03 -11.91 -17.12
CA ARG A 128 1.04 -12.92 -18.20
C ARG A 128 1.58 -14.27 -17.73
N GLN A 129 2.61 -14.28 -16.89
CA GLN A 129 3.17 -15.51 -16.32
C GLN A 129 2.20 -16.19 -15.34
N ILE A 130 1.50 -15.41 -14.50
CA ILE A 130 0.42 -15.95 -13.66
C ILE A 130 -0.66 -16.60 -14.53
N ALA A 131 -1.10 -15.92 -15.58
CA ALA A 131 -2.12 -16.42 -16.49
C ALA A 131 -1.69 -17.70 -17.25
N SER A 132 -0.39 -17.88 -17.49
CA SER A 132 0.16 -19.10 -18.09
C SER A 132 0.40 -20.24 -17.07
N GLY A 133 -0.04 -20.10 -15.83
CA GLY A 133 0.10 -21.12 -14.78
C GLY A 133 1.41 -21.04 -13.98
N ASN A 134 2.27 -20.06 -14.25
CA ASN A 134 3.44 -19.81 -13.42
C ASN A 134 3.03 -18.98 -12.19
N TRP A 135 2.46 -19.64 -11.20
CA TRP A 135 1.96 -19.00 -9.98
C TRP A 135 3.06 -18.37 -9.11
N ALA A 136 4.34 -18.63 -9.38
CA ALA A 136 5.46 -17.99 -8.68
C ALA A 136 5.78 -16.57 -9.17
N ALA A 137 5.20 -16.12 -10.29
CA ALA A 137 5.45 -14.79 -10.84
C ALA A 137 4.93 -13.66 -9.93
N ALA A 138 5.61 -12.52 -9.88
CA ALA A 138 5.32 -11.51 -8.87
C ALA A 138 3.89 -10.90 -8.96
N ILE A 139 3.29 -10.64 -7.81
CA ILE A 139 2.04 -9.87 -7.59
C ILE A 139 2.32 -8.67 -6.68
N CYS A 140 1.30 -7.88 -6.36
CA CYS A 140 1.41 -6.62 -5.61
C CYS A 140 2.22 -6.74 -4.30
N THR A 141 2.09 -7.86 -3.59
CA THR A 141 2.73 -8.08 -2.28
C THR A 141 4.20 -8.49 -2.36
N ASP A 142 4.70 -8.86 -3.55
CA ASP A 142 6.06 -9.41 -3.68
C ASP A 142 7.12 -8.29 -3.78
N CYS A 143 6.75 -7.18 -4.42
CA CYS A 143 7.59 -6.00 -4.52
C CYS A 143 7.49 -5.13 -3.26
N HIS A 144 6.26 -4.76 -2.87
CA HIS A 144 6.01 -4.03 -1.63
C HIS A 144 4.91 -4.72 -0.79
N ASP A 145 5.31 -5.32 0.32
CA ASP A 145 4.37 -5.89 1.29
C ASP A 145 3.63 -4.76 2.02
N PRO A 146 2.28 -4.67 1.94
CA PRO A 146 1.52 -3.61 2.61
C PRO A 146 1.66 -3.64 4.14
N HIS A 147 2.14 -4.74 4.72
CA HIS A 147 2.37 -4.88 6.14
C HIS A 147 3.79 -4.51 6.59
N ARG A 148 4.77 -4.51 5.68
CA ARG A 148 6.21 -4.51 6.07
C ARG A 148 7.12 -3.65 5.22
N ALA A 149 6.70 -3.24 4.03
CA ALA A 149 7.55 -2.51 3.11
C ALA A 149 6.90 -1.20 2.67
N PRO A 150 7.68 -0.12 2.54
CA PRO A 150 7.18 1.12 1.95
C PRO A 150 6.79 0.89 0.49
N SER A 151 5.73 1.57 0.03
CA SER A 151 5.31 1.53 -1.38
C SER A 151 6.34 2.16 -2.33
N ARG A 152 7.26 2.97 -1.80
CA ARG A 152 8.36 3.60 -2.53
C ARG A 152 9.68 3.30 -1.81
N PRO A 153 10.35 2.18 -2.11
CA PRO A 153 11.65 1.87 -1.54
C PRO A 153 12.70 2.88 -2.01
N LYS A 154 13.81 2.99 -1.28
CA LYS A 154 14.96 3.77 -1.73
C LYS A 154 15.49 3.16 -3.03
N ARG A 155 16.07 3.98 -3.91
CA ARG A 155 16.58 3.50 -5.21
C ARG A 155 17.59 2.36 -5.07
N ILE A 156 18.44 2.40 -4.04
CA ILE A 156 19.41 1.34 -3.72
C ILE A 156 18.76 0.01 -3.27
N GLU A 157 17.51 0.04 -2.83
CA GLU A 157 16.74 -1.15 -2.38
C GLU A 157 15.96 -1.80 -3.55
N ILE A 158 15.85 -1.12 -4.70
CA ILE A 158 15.12 -1.63 -5.87
C ILE A 158 15.77 -2.93 -6.40
N PRO A 159 17.10 -3.00 -6.63
CA PRO A 159 17.73 -4.25 -7.08
C PRO A 159 17.53 -5.40 -6.09
N VAL A 160 17.58 -5.12 -4.78
CA VAL A 160 17.35 -6.11 -3.72
C VAL A 160 15.93 -6.67 -3.78
N THR A 161 14.95 -5.85 -4.14
CA THR A 161 13.57 -6.30 -4.31
C THR A 161 13.43 -7.25 -5.49
N CYS A 162 14.06 -6.92 -6.63
CA CYS A 162 14.04 -7.75 -7.83
C CYS A 162 14.83 -9.05 -7.64
N SER A 163 15.94 -9.02 -6.90
CA SER A 163 16.83 -10.17 -6.71
C SER A 163 16.21 -11.32 -5.92
N LYS A 164 15.09 -11.09 -5.20
CA LYS A 164 14.28 -12.13 -4.56
C LYS A 164 13.88 -13.25 -5.53
N CYS A 165 13.72 -12.93 -6.82
CA CYS A 165 13.43 -13.89 -7.88
C CYS A 165 14.41 -13.81 -9.06
N HIS A 166 14.96 -12.62 -9.33
CA HIS A 166 15.84 -12.33 -10.45
C HIS A 166 17.31 -12.21 -9.99
N PHE A 167 17.79 -13.22 -9.27
CA PHE A 167 19.11 -13.19 -8.64
C PHE A 167 20.26 -13.02 -9.66
N ASP A 168 20.29 -13.86 -10.70
CA ASP A 168 21.40 -13.88 -11.66
C ASP A 168 21.54 -12.55 -12.41
N ILE A 169 20.43 -12.02 -12.94
CA ILE A 169 20.44 -10.72 -13.63
C ILE A 169 20.72 -9.56 -12.68
N CYS A 170 20.36 -9.67 -11.40
CA CYS A 170 20.74 -8.66 -10.40
C CYS A 170 22.26 -8.66 -10.19
N ASN A 171 22.92 -9.82 -10.17
CA ASN A 171 24.38 -9.87 -10.05
C ASN A 171 25.06 -9.23 -11.27
N GLU A 172 24.56 -9.49 -12.47
CA GLU A 172 25.05 -8.80 -13.68
C GLU A 172 24.82 -7.28 -13.62
N TYR A 173 23.66 -6.83 -13.15
CA TYR A 173 23.37 -5.41 -12.95
C TYR A 173 24.35 -4.77 -11.96
N LEU A 174 24.65 -5.44 -10.84
CA LEU A 174 25.57 -4.94 -9.82
C LEU A 174 27.00 -4.78 -10.35
N GLU A 175 27.42 -5.62 -11.30
CA GLU A 175 28.73 -5.51 -11.96
C GLU A 175 28.79 -4.43 -13.05
N SER A 176 27.63 -3.95 -13.52
CA SER A 176 27.53 -2.90 -14.54
C SER A 176 27.91 -1.51 -14.00
N ILE A 177 28.13 -0.56 -14.89
CA ILE A 177 28.36 0.85 -14.53
C ILE A 177 27.20 1.46 -13.73
N HIS A 178 25.95 1.04 -14.00
CA HIS A 178 24.77 1.51 -13.27
C HIS A 178 24.76 0.98 -11.83
N GLY A 179 24.97 -0.34 -11.67
CA GLY A 179 24.98 -0.98 -10.35
C GLY A 179 26.12 -0.50 -9.46
N LYS A 180 27.34 -0.40 -10.01
CA LYS A 180 28.51 0.14 -9.29
C LYS A 180 28.30 1.58 -8.88
N ALA A 181 27.77 2.43 -9.77
CA ALA A 181 27.46 3.80 -9.42
C ALA A 181 26.37 3.91 -8.34
N LEU A 182 25.35 3.06 -8.37
CA LEU A 182 24.28 3.06 -7.38
C LEU A 182 24.78 2.63 -5.99
N VAL A 183 25.55 1.53 -5.93
CA VAL A 183 25.89 0.85 -4.67
C VAL A 183 27.22 1.34 -4.11
N GLU A 184 28.27 1.45 -4.94
CA GLU A 184 29.61 1.82 -4.47
C GLU A 184 29.77 3.33 -4.35
N ALA A 185 29.31 4.08 -5.36
CA ALA A 185 29.39 5.54 -5.36
C ALA A 185 28.19 6.21 -4.66
N GLY A 186 27.17 5.43 -4.27
CA GLY A 186 25.97 5.95 -3.62
C GLY A 186 25.19 6.94 -4.48
N ASN A 187 25.33 6.88 -5.82
CA ASN A 187 24.68 7.81 -6.73
C ASN A 187 23.25 7.32 -7.04
N PRO A 188 22.19 7.98 -6.54
CA PRO A 188 20.82 7.58 -6.85
C PRO A 188 20.41 7.96 -8.27
N ASP A 189 21.14 8.83 -8.95
CA ASP A 189 20.85 9.33 -10.30
C ASP A 189 21.45 8.42 -11.38
N VAL A 190 21.16 7.13 -11.27
CA VAL A 190 21.52 6.10 -12.26
C VAL A 190 20.35 5.15 -12.48
N PRO A 191 20.21 4.55 -13.68
CA PRO A 191 19.16 3.59 -13.96
C PRO A 191 19.16 2.39 -13.00
N THR A 192 17.98 2.03 -12.54
CA THR A 192 17.63 0.82 -11.79
C THR A 192 16.69 -0.04 -12.64
N CYS A 193 16.36 -1.22 -12.14
CA CYS A 193 15.46 -2.16 -12.81
C CYS A 193 14.16 -1.48 -13.26
N THR A 194 13.56 -0.65 -12.42
CA THR A 194 12.26 -0.04 -12.66
C THR A 194 12.28 1.15 -13.63
N ASP A 195 13.44 1.80 -13.84
CA ASP A 195 13.53 2.91 -14.79
C ASP A 195 13.45 2.41 -16.24
N CYS A 196 13.95 1.19 -16.47
CA CYS A 196 13.84 0.52 -17.76
C CYS A 196 12.55 -0.30 -17.85
N HIS A 197 12.28 -1.18 -16.88
CA HIS A 197 11.18 -2.15 -16.98
C HIS A 197 9.82 -1.61 -16.52
N GLY A 198 9.76 -0.52 -15.75
CA GLY A 198 8.54 -0.03 -15.10
C GLY A 198 8.27 -0.67 -13.74
N VAL A 199 7.26 -0.13 -13.03
CA VAL A 199 6.91 -0.51 -11.64
C VAL A 199 5.57 -1.24 -11.54
N HIS A 200 4.58 -0.84 -12.33
CA HIS A 200 3.29 -1.53 -12.41
C HIS A 200 2.97 -1.96 -13.84
N THR A 201 3.94 -1.83 -14.74
CA THR A 201 3.80 -2.12 -16.17
C THR A 201 4.97 -2.96 -16.65
N GLN A 202 5.52 -3.82 -15.79
CA GLN A 202 6.78 -4.54 -16.04
C GLN A 202 6.80 -5.15 -17.42
N GLU A 203 7.58 -4.52 -18.31
CA GLU A 203 7.66 -4.91 -19.70
C GLU A 203 8.48 -6.18 -19.83
N ASP A 204 8.16 -6.99 -20.85
CA ASP A 204 8.95 -8.19 -21.13
C ASP A 204 10.35 -7.75 -21.62
N PRO A 205 11.44 -8.17 -20.95
CA PRO A 205 12.80 -7.76 -21.27
C PRO A 205 13.26 -8.18 -22.68
N ARG A 206 12.51 -9.08 -23.34
CA ARG A 206 12.80 -9.56 -24.70
C ARG A 206 12.19 -8.66 -25.78
N THR A 207 11.35 -7.70 -25.41
CA THR A 207 10.77 -6.75 -26.38
C THR A 207 11.83 -5.80 -26.91
N THR A 208 11.67 -5.40 -28.18
CA THR A 208 12.61 -4.51 -28.87
C THR A 208 12.67 -3.11 -28.28
N GLN A 209 11.61 -2.65 -27.60
CA GLN A 209 11.54 -1.33 -26.97
C GLN A 209 12.64 -1.07 -25.93
N LEU A 210 13.05 -2.11 -25.20
CA LEU A 210 14.11 -2.02 -24.20
C LEU A 210 15.52 -2.08 -24.79
N ARG A 211 15.68 -2.67 -25.98
CA ARG A 211 16.98 -2.82 -26.65
C ARG A 211 17.40 -1.57 -27.43
N SER A 212 16.48 -0.65 -27.70
CA SER A 212 16.69 0.51 -28.58
C SER A 212 16.64 1.86 -27.86
N ARG A 213 16.48 1.90 -26.53
CA ARG A 213 16.55 3.16 -25.78
C ARG A 213 18.02 3.59 -25.68
N PRO A 214 18.43 4.71 -26.30
CA PRO A 214 19.79 5.21 -26.16
C PRO A 214 20.02 5.59 -24.69
N THR A 215 21.09 5.04 -24.11
CA THR A 215 21.69 5.54 -22.86
C THR A 215 22.28 6.92 -23.08
#